data_AF-A0A2R6ACH4-F1
#
_entry.id   AF-A0A2R6ACH4-F1
#
_cell.length_a   1.000
_cell.length_b   1.000
_cell.length_c   1.000
_cell.angle_alpha   90.00
_cell.angle_beta   90.00
_cell.angle_gamma   90.00
#
_symmetry.space_group_name_H-M   'P 1'
#
loop_
_entity.id
_entity.type
_entity.pdbx_description
1 polymer ?
#
loop_
_entity_poly.entity_id
_entity_poly.type
_entity_poly.pdbx_seq_one_letter_code
_entity_poly.pdbx_strand_id
1 'polypeptide(L)'
;NGSRVSEAVDALKAWVSTRKREVEVPVRKHRLFEVRKMVVPEELKEEDRLDCASVLECVKPANVEVYAGRAFGWNTHSLRYARITHLAKQGVSPSLIAKITHHRRLDYVLRYTEQKAADELNRNIW
;
A
#
# COMPACT_ATOMS: atom_id res chain seq x y z
N ASN A 1 -1.95 -4.05 -1.88
CA ASN A 1 -0.64 -4.15 -1.19
C ASN A 1 -0.57 -3.41 0.16
N GLY A 2 -1.06 -2.17 0.28
CA GLY A 2 -0.90 -1.40 1.52
C GLY A 2 0.58 -1.10 1.84
N SER A 3 1.41 -0.92 0.81
CA SER A 3 2.84 -0.67 0.92
C SER A 3 3.13 0.80 1.23
N ARG A 4 4.39 1.13 1.50
CA ARG A 4 4.84 2.53 1.48
C ARG A 4 4.96 3.02 0.04
N VAL A 5 4.91 4.33 -0.17
CA VAL A 5 5.05 4.92 -1.52
C VAL A 5 6.38 4.55 -2.18
N SER A 6 7.48 4.51 -1.42
CA SER A 6 8.79 4.08 -1.93
C SER A 6 8.77 2.65 -2.47
N GLU A 7 8.11 1.74 -1.74
CA GLU A 7 7.95 0.33 -2.16
C GLU A 7 7.02 0.23 -3.38
N ALA A 8 6.02 1.11 -3.48
CA ALA A 8 5.13 1.17 -4.65
C ALA A 8 5.85 1.68 -5.90
N VAL A 9 6.74 2.67 -5.77
CA VAL A 9 7.59 3.15 -6.88
C VAL A 9 8.54 2.05 -7.34
N ASP A 10 9.15 1.30 -6.41
CA ASP A 10 9.98 0.15 -6.76
C ASP A 10 9.17 -0.92 -7.50
N ALA A 11 7.93 -1.19 -7.05
CA ALA A 11 7.04 -2.17 -7.69
C ALA A 11 6.61 -1.74 -9.09
N LEU A 12 6.33 -0.44 -9.29
CA LEU A 12 6.04 0.12 -10.62
C LEU A 12 7.20 -0.11 -11.58
N LYS A 13 8.43 0.21 -11.16
CA LYS A 13 9.64 -0.02 -11.97
C LYS A 13 9.80 -1.49 -12.33
N ALA A 14 9.63 -2.39 -11.35
CA ALA A 14 9.70 -3.82 -11.59
C ALA A 14 8.61 -4.30 -12.57
N TRP A 15 7.38 -3.81 -12.43
CA TRP A 15 6.27 -4.17 -13.33
C TRP A 15 6.51 -3.69 -14.76
N VAL A 16 6.94 -2.44 -14.93
CA VAL A 16 7.25 -1.87 -16.26
C VAL A 16 8.33 -2.68 -16.97
N SER A 17 9.38 -3.08 -16.25
CA SER A 17 10.51 -3.84 -16.81
C SER A 17 10.19 -5.31 -17.06
N THR A 18 9.46 -5.97 -16.17
CA THR A 18 9.28 -7.44 -16.21
C THR A 18 7.96 -7.88 -16.83
N ARG A 19 6.98 -6.97 -16.92
CA ARG A 19 5.58 -7.24 -17.27
C ARG A 19 4.86 -8.25 -16.36
N LYS A 20 5.48 -8.65 -15.24
CA LYS A 20 4.88 -9.58 -14.27
C LYS A 20 3.90 -8.85 -13.36
N ARG A 21 2.74 -9.45 -13.11
CA ARG A 21 1.74 -8.94 -12.16
C ARG A 21 2.15 -9.13 -10.70
N GLU A 22 3.02 -10.09 -10.43
CA GLU A 22 3.61 -10.29 -9.11
C GLU A 22 5.09 -9.94 -9.18
N VAL A 23 5.53 -8.97 -8.38
CA VAL A 23 6.92 -8.52 -8.30
C VAL A 23 7.40 -8.52 -6.86
N GLU A 24 8.69 -8.79 -6.67
CA GLU A 24 9.32 -8.70 -5.36
C GLU A 24 10.07 -7.38 -5.22
N VAL A 25 9.86 -6.68 -4.11
CA VAL A 25 10.54 -5.41 -3.82
C VAL A 25 11.14 -5.41 -2.42
N PRO A 26 12.25 -4.70 -2.19
CA PRO A 26 12.82 -4.55 -0.85
C PRO A 26 11.84 -3.85 0.09
N VAL A 27 11.64 -4.40 1.28
CA VAL A 27 10.90 -3.74 2.36
C VAL A 27 11.73 -2.57 2.86
N ARG A 28 11.17 -1.36 2.82
CA ARG A 28 11.90 -0.15 3.20
C ARG A 28 11.84 0.04 4.73
N LYS A 29 12.87 0.70 5.28
CA LYS A 29 13.01 1.00 6.73
C LYS A 29 13.14 -0.24 7.64
N HIS A 30 13.49 -1.40 7.10
CA HIS A 30 13.90 -2.56 7.88
C HIS A 30 15.42 -2.57 8.05
N ARG A 31 15.89 -3.00 9.24
CA ARG A 31 17.34 -3.18 9.52
C ARG A 31 17.94 -4.35 8.75
N LEU A 32 17.12 -5.38 8.52
CA LEU A 32 17.50 -6.56 7.75
C LEU A 32 16.94 -6.43 6.34
N PHE A 33 17.69 -6.94 5.37
CA PHE A 33 17.21 -7.03 4.00
C PHE A 33 16.11 -8.08 3.93
N GLU A 34 14.90 -7.63 3.62
CA GLU A 34 13.73 -8.46 3.43
C GLU A 34 13.05 -8.00 2.14
N VAL A 35 12.54 -8.96 1.37
CA VAL A 35 11.71 -8.67 0.19
C VAL A 35 10.26 -8.95 0.50
N ARG A 36 9.38 -8.26 -0.23
CA ARG A 36 7.94 -8.46 -0.17
C ARG A 36 7.35 -8.64 -1.55
N LYS A 37 6.35 -9.50 -1.64
CA LYS A 37 5.52 -9.61 -2.84
C LYS A 37 4.60 -8.40 -2.95
N MET A 38 4.55 -7.85 -4.15
CA MET A 38 3.67 -6.77 -4.57
C MET A 38 2.85 -7.28 -5.75
N VAL A 39 1.52 -7.18 -5.62
CA VAL A 39 0.59 -7.61 -6.67
C VAL A 39 0.08 -6.36 -7.39
N VAL A 40 0.36 -6.26 -8.67
CA VAL A 40 -0.15 -5.23 -9.56
C VAL A 40 -1.64 -5.48 -9.78
N PRO A 41 -2.52 -4.49 -9.52
CA PRO A 41 -3.96 -4.63 -9.73
C PRO A 41 -4.29 -5.04 -11.16
N GLU A 42 -5.35 -5.83 -11.34
CA GLU A 42 -5.79 -6.34 -12.65
C GLU A 42 -6.39 -5.24 -13.52
N GLU A 43 -6.89 -4.18 -12.90
CA GLU A 43 -7.50 -3.02 -13.52
C GLU A 43 -6.49 -2.20 -14.34
N LEU A 44 -5.20 -2.28 -14.01
CA LEU A 44 -4.13 -1.65 -14.78
C LEU A 44 -3.87 -2.45 -16.04
N LYS A 45 -3.95 -1.83 -17.21
CA LYS A 45 -3.80 -2.48 -18.52
C LYS A 45 -2.38 -2.32 -19.06
N GLU A 46 -2.13 -2.89 -20.24
CA GLU A 46 -0.85 -2.77 -20.92
C GLU A 46 -0.59 -1.34 -21.38
N GLU A 47 -1.64 -0.58 -21.72
CA GLU A 47 -1.56 0.83 -22.07
C GLU A 47 -1.05 1.65 -20.88
N ASP A 48 -1.60 1.43 -19.67
CA ASP A 48 -1.13 2.10 -18.45
C ASP A 48 0.35 1.80 -18.18
N ARG A 49 0.81 0.58 -18.48
CA ARG A 49 2.22 0.18 -18.34
C ARG A 49 3.11 0.97 -19.30
N LEU A 50 2.67 1.16 -20.54
CA LEU A 50 3.39 1.93 -21.57
C LEU A 50 3.44 3.42 -21.21
N ASP A 51 2.34 3.99 -20.75
CA ASP A 51 2.29 5.37 -20.25
C ASP A 51 3.27 5.56 -19.10
N CYS A 52 3.27 4.65 -18.13
CA CYS A 52 4.23 4.68 -17.02
C CYS A 52 5.69 4.55 -17.49
N ALA A 53 5.96 3.74 -18.51
CA ALA A 53 7.30 3.58 -19.07
C ALA A 53 7.85 4.89 -19.62
N SER A 54 7.00 5.72 -20.24
CA SER A 54 7.39 7.01 -20.83
C SER A 54 7.84 8.05 -19.80
N VAL A 55 7.42 7.91 -18.54
CA VAL A 55 7.70 8.88 -17.45
C VAL A 55 8.48 8.28 -16.29
N LEU A 56 8.97 7.04 -16.41
CA LEU A 56 9.46 6.25 -15.28
C LEU A 56 10.61 6.92 -14.50
N GLU A 57 11.49 7.64 -15.20
CA GLU A 57 12.61 8.39 -14.60
C GLU A 57 12.14 9.53 -13.68
N CYS A 58 10.99 10.11 -13.99
CA CYS A 58 10.36 11.17 -13.23
C CYS A 58 9.57 10.63 -12.02
N VAL A 59 9.31 9.32 -11.95
CA VAL A 59 8.55 8.73 -10.84
C VAL A 59 9.44 8.53 -9.62
N LYS A 60 9.41 9.52 -8.73
CA LYS A 60 10.08 9.52 -7.43
C LYS A 60 9.03 9.56 -6.31
N PRO A 61 9.30 8.97 -5.12
CA PRO A 61 8.35 8.98 -4.01
C PRO A 61 7.81 10.37 -3.66
N ALA A 62 8.69 11.39 -3.62
CA ALA A 62 8.31 12.77 -3.34
C ALA A 62 7.35 13.34 -4.40
N ASN A 63 7.57 13.02 -5.69
CA ASN A 63 6.70 13.47 -6.77
C ASN A 63 5.29 12.87 -6.64
N VAL A 64 5.22 11.57 -6.29
CA VAL A 64 3.95 10.88 -6.05
C VAL A 64 3.23 11.45 -4.83
N GLU A 65 3.95 11.73 -3.75
CA GLU A 65 3.39 12.35 -2.54
C GLU A 65 2.81 13.75 -2.82
N VAL A 66 3.57 14.60 -3.51
CA VAL A 66 3.13 15.95 -3.89
C VAL A 66 1.95 15.89 -4.83
N TYR A 67 1.98 15.00 -5.83
CA TYR A 67 0.87 14.82 -6.76
C TYR A 67 -0.39 14.35 -6.03
N ALA A 68 -0.28 13.36 -5.14
CA ALA A 68 -1.42 12.86 -4.38
C ALA A 68 -2.08 13.96 -3.54
N GLY A 69 -1.27 14.79 -2.88
CA GLY A 69 -1.76 15.93 -2.11
C GLY A 69 -2.45 16.97 -2.99
N ARG A 70 -1.86 17.34 -4.14
CA ARG A 70 -2.39 18.39 -5.03
C ARG A 70 -3.59 17.97 -5.85
N ALA A 71 -3.53 16.79 -6.47
CA ALA A 71 -4.56 16.33 -7.39
C ALA A 71 -5.82 15.84 -6.68
N PHE A 72 -5.68 15.36 -5.44
CA PHE A 72 -6.76 14.66 -4.78
C PHE A 72 -6.97 15.05 -3.30
N GLY A 73 -6.05 15.79 -2.66
CA GLY A 73 -6.21 16.26 -1.28
C GLY A 73 -5.88 15.25 -0.17
N TRP A 74 -5.13 14.20 -0.46
CA TRP A 74 -4.78 13.14 0.51
C TRP A 74 -3.32 12.73 0.40
N ASN A 75 -2.74 12.28 1.51
CA ASN A 75 -1.36 11.81 1.53
C ASN A 75 -1.27 10.30 1.22
N THR A 76 -0.13 9.84 0.72
CA THR A 76 0.07 8.42 0.33
C THR A 76 0.09 7.46 1.51
N HIS A 77 0.24 7.96 2.73
CA HIS A 77 0.21 7.14 3.94
C HIS A 77 -1.24 6.86 4.40
N SER A 78 -2.17 7.78 4.14
CA SER A 78 -3.59 7.57 4.41
C SER A 78 -4.15 6.46 3.53
N LEU A 79 -3.67 6.33 2.30
CA LEU A 79 -3.90 5.17 1.40
C LEU A 79 -3.58 3.82 2.05
N ARG A 80 -2.42 3.74 2.70
CA ARG A 80 -1.99 2.54 3.42
C ARG A 80 -2.99 2.21 4.53
N TYR A 81 -3.42 3.20 5.31
CA TYR A 81 -4.43 3.00 6.34
C TYR A 81 -5.80 2.65 5.78
N ALA A 82 -6.23 3.28 4.69
CA ALA A 82 -7.48 2.95 4.02
C ALA A 82 -7.52 1.47 3.62
N ARG A 83 -6.40 0.94 3.08
CA ARG A 83 -6.29 -0.50 2.76
C ARG A 83 -6.33 -1.38 4.01
N ILE A 84 -5.64 -1.00 5.08
CA ILE A 84 -5.65 -1.74 6.36
C ILE A 84 -7.08 -1.80 6.92
N THR A 85 -7.76 -0.66 7.00
CA THR A 85 -9.14 -0.58 7.46
C THR A 85 -10.08 -1.39 6.57
N HIS A 86 -9.94 -1.31 5.25
CA HIS A 86 -10.77 -2.08 4.32
C HIS A 86 -10.64 -3.60 4.55
N LEU A 87 -9.41 -4.10 4.68
CA LEU A 87 -9.17 -5.53 4.97
C LEU A 87 -9.76 -5.94 6.33
N ALA A 88 -9.65 -5.08 7.34
CA ALA A 88 -10.22 -5.36 8.66
C ALA A 88 -11.75 -5.41 8.62
N LYS A 89 -12.40 -4.51 7.86
CA LYS A 89 -13.85 -4.53 7.63
C LYS A 89 -14.32 -5.77 6.89
N GLN A 90 -13.46 -6.38 6.07
CA GLN A 90 -13.71 -7.67 5.42
C GLN A 90 -13.49 -8.87 6.35
N GLY A 91 -13.18 -8.66 7.64
CA GLY A 91 -12.94 -9.73 8.60
C GLY A 91 -11.56 -10.39 8.47
N VAL A 92 -10.64 -9.81 7.69
CA VAL A 92 -9.27 -10.35 7.58
C VAL A 92 -8.55 -10.19 8.92
N SER A 93 -7.95 -11.28 9.41
CA SER A 93 -7.31 -11.25 10.72
C SER A 93 -6.16 -10.21 10.78
N PRO A 94 -5.99 -9.50 11.92
CA PRO A 94 -4.92 -8.51 12.08
C PRO A 94 -3.53 -9.07 11.78
N SER A 95 -3.28 -10.35 12.10
CA SER A 95 -2.01 -11.04 11.82
C SER A 95 -1.72 -11.15 10.32
N LEU A 96 -2.73 -11.47 9.50
CA LEU A 96 -2.59 -11.50 8.04
C LEU A 96 -2.38 -10.10 7.47
N ILE A 97 -3.13 -9.10 7.96
CA ILE A 97 -2.96 -7.70 7.56
C ILE A 97 -1.53 -7.23 7.88
N ALA A 98 -0.99 -7.56 9.06
CA ALA A 98 0.37 -7.22 9.46
C ALA A 98 1.41 -7.85 8.53
N LYS A 99 1.24 -9.12 8.14
CA LYS A 99 2.11 -9.79 7.16
C LYS A 99 2.02 -9.15 5.78
N ILE A 100 0.81 -8.90 5.27
CA ILE A 100 0.61 -8.22 3.97
C ILE A 100 1.26 -6.84 3.96
N THR A 101 1.18 -6.09 5.05
CA THR A 101 1.69 -4.71 5.10
C THR A 101 3.14 -4.61 5.60
N HIS A 102 3.77 -5.73 5.95
CA HIS A 102 5.10 -5.82 6.56
C HIS A 102 5.24 -4.93 7.81
N HIS A 103 4.26 -4.98 8.72
CA HIS A 103 4.44 -4.43 10.06
C HIS A 103 5.20 -5.41 10.95
N ARG A 104 6.21 -4.91 11.67
CA ARG A 104 6.99 -5.72 12.63
C ARG A 104 6.23 -6.06 13.90
N ARG A 105 5.36 -5.16 14.33
CA ARG A 105 4.56 -5.33 15.53
C ARG A 105 3.09 -5.22 15.16
N LEU A 106 2.29 -6.12 15.75
CA LEU A 106 0.86 -6.27 15.48
C LEU A 106 0.04 -5.11 16.04
N ASP A 107 0.51 -4.52 17.14
CA ASP A 107 -0.08 -3.35 17.81
C ASP A 107 -0.33 -2.16 16.86
N TYR A 108 0.55 -1.96 15.88
CA TYR A 108 0.33 -0.92 14.88
C TYR A 108 -0.90 -1.19 14.02
N VAL A 109 -1.20 -2.44 13.66
CA VAL A 109 -2.42 -2.75 12.91
C VAL A 109 -3.64 -2.66 13.83
N LEU A 110 -3.53 -3.23 15.03
CA LEU A 110 -4.60 -3.28 16.02
C LEU A 110 -5.13 -1.90 16.37
N ARG A 111 -4.26 -0.91 16.63
CA ARG A 111 -4.69 0.47 16.93
C ARG A 111 -5.64 1.06 15.87
N TYR A 112 -5.40 0.80 14.58
CA TYR A 112 -6.25 1.34 13.52
C TYR A 112 -7.55 0.55 13.32
N THR A 113 -7.52 -0.75 13.59
CA THR A 113 -8.65 -1.63 13.38
C THR A 113 -9.59 -1.66 14.57
N GLU A 114 -9.04 -1.70 15.79
CA GLU A 114 -9.77 -1.74 17.05
C GLU A 114 -10.47 -0.43 17.35
N GLN A 115 -9.82 0.72 17.16
CA GLN A 115 -10.47 2.01 17.42
C GLN A 115 -11.69 2.21 16.52
N LYS A 116 -11.56 1.93 15.22
CA LYS A 116 -12.69 2.06 14.29
C LYS A 116 -13.80 1.06 14.56
N ALA A 117 -13.45 -0.19 14.87
CA ALA A 117 -14.44 -1.20 15.24
C ALA A 117 -15.16 -0.83 16.55
N ALA A 118 -14.43 -0.29 17.53
CA ALA A 118 -15.01 0.20 18.78
C ALA A 118 -15.94 1.39 18.54
N ASP A 119 -15.55 2.34 17.68
CA ASP A 119 -16.37 3.49 17.33
C ASP A 119 -17.66 3.07 16.58
N GLU A 120 -17.56 2.12 15.65
CA GLU A 120 -18.72 1.56 14.94
C GLU A 120 -19.64 0.77 15.88
N LEU A 121 -19.08 -0.05 16.77
CA LEU A 121 -19.84 -0.78 17.78
C LEU A 121 -20.56 0.19 18.74
N ASN A 122 -19.86 1.22 19.21
CA ASN A 122 -20.44 2.23 20.10
C ASN A 122 -21.60 2.98 19.44
N ARG A 123 -21.53 3.25 18.13
CA ARG A 123 -22.64 3.84 17.35
C ARG A 123 -23.83 2.91 17.13
N ASN A 124 -23.64 1.60 17.22
CA ASN A 124 -24.70 0.61 17.00
C ASN A 124 -25.36 0.16 18.31
N ILE A 125 -24.71 0.37 19.45
CA ILE A 125 -25.25 0.07 20.79
C ILE A 125 -26.18 1.19 21.30
N TRP A 126 -26.08 2.39 20.74
CA TRP A 126 -26.93 3.56 21.04
C TRP A 126 -27.71 3.98 19.78
#